data_AF-A0A7V4ENM2-F1
#
_entry.id   AF-A0A7V4ENM2-F1
#
_cell.length_a   1.000
_cell.length_b   1.000
_cell.length_c   1.000
_cell.angle_alpha   90.00
_cell.angle_beta   90.00
_cell.angle_gamma   90.00
#
_symmetry.space_group_name_H-M   'P 1'
#
loop_
_entity.id
_entity.type
_entity.pdbx_description
1 polymer ?
#
loop_
_entity_poly.entity_id
_entity_poly.type
_entity_poly.pdbx_seq_one_letter_code
_entity_poly.pdbx_strand_id
1 'polypeptide(L)' 'MELSKPNLTRRQLLTAAGAALAAPAPAAPTSPVAVARCRTYEAPTLVPVLERMFDQIGGLGRIVKGKTVAVK' A
#
# COMPACT_ATOMS: atom_id res chain seq x y z
N MET A 1 -47.36 -28.83 5.22
CA MET A 1 -46.18 -28.04 5.66
C MET A 1 -46.06 -26.86 4.71
N GLU A 2 -46.93 -25.86 4.88
CA GLU A 2 -46.91 -24.65 4.06
C GLU A 2 -45.87 -23.69 4.63
N LEU A 3 -44.85 -23.41 3.82
CA LEU A 3 -43.71 -22.58 4.17
C LEU A 3 -44.17 -21.12 4.17
N SER A 4 -44.38 -20.55 5.36
CA SER A 4 -44.70 -19.13 5.57
C SER A 4 -43.67 -18.25 4.86
N LYS A 5 -44.09 -17.60 3.76
CA LYS A 5 -43.25 -16.67 3.00
C LYS A 5 -42.97 -15.44 3.87
N PRO A 6 -41.70 -15.13 4.16
CA PRO A 6 -41.39 -13.92 4.91
C PRO A 6 -41.78 -12.68 4.07
N ASN A 7 -42.62 -11.82 4.63
CA ASN A 7 -42.94 -10.51 4.06
C ASN A 7 -41.69 -9.60 4.18
N LEU A 8 -40.79 -9.68 3.21
CA LEU A 8 -39.59 -8.85 3.16
C LEU A 8 -39.96 -7.40 2.86
N THR A 9 -39.75 -6.53 3.86
CA THR A 9 -40.04 -5.11 3.70
C THR A 9 -38.93 -4.41 2.91
N ARG A 10 -39.27 -3.36 2.14
CA ARG A 10 -38.30 -2.55 1.37
C ARG A 10 -37.11 -2.08 2.22
N ARG A 11 -37.36 -1.83 3.52
CA ARG A 11 -36.33 -1.46 4.50
C ARG A 11 -35.35 -2.60 4.76
N GLN A 12 -35.80 -3.85 4.89
CA GLN A 12 -34.92 -5.00 5.07
C GLN A 12 -34.02 -5.25 3.84
N LEU A 13 -34.55 -5.03 2.63
CA LEU A 13 -33.75 -5.10 1.41
C LEU A 13 -32.67 -4.01 1.38
N LEU A 14 -33.00 -2.80 1.82
CA LEU A 14 -32.04 -1.69 1.87
C LEU A 14 -30.96 -1.91 2.94
N THR A 15 -31.33 -2.47 4.10
CA THR A 15 -30.37 -2.86 5.15
C THR A 15 -29.43 -3.96 4.68
N ALA A 16 -29.95 -4.98 3.99
CA ALA A 16 -29.14 -6.07 3.43
C ALA A 16 -28.19 -5.57 2.32
N ALA A 17 -28.67 -4.67 1.45
CA ALA A 17 -27.85 -4.07 0.41
C ALA A 17 -26.76 -3.15 0.98
N GLY A 18 -27.06 -2.39 2.03
CA GLY A 18 -26.07 -1.55 2.73
C GLY A 18 -24.95 -2.36 3.40
N ALA A 19 -25.27 -3.54 3.93
CA ALA A 19 -24.28 -4.44 4.52
C ALA A 19 -23.30 -5.02 3.48
N ALA A 20 -23.75 -5.26 2.24
CA ALA A 20 -22.89 -5.75 1.16
C ALA A 20 -21.90 -4.70 0.62
N LEU A 21 -22.17 -3.41 0.84
CA LEU A 21 -21.31 -2.29 0.44
C LEU A 21 -20.25 -1.94 1.50
N ALA A 22 -20.34 -2.53 2.69
CA ALA A 22 -19.38 -2.32 3.78
C ALA A 22 -18.10 -3.16 3.64
N ALA A 23 -17.82 -3.70 2.46
CA ALA A 23 -16.55 -4.35 2.19
C ALA A 23 -15.43 -3.30 2.20
N PRO A 24 -14.34 -3.51 2.98
CA PRO A 24 -13.20 -2.62 2.93
C PRO A 24 -12.65 -2.57 1.50
N ALA A 25 -12.38 -1.36 1.01
CA ALA A 25 -11.80 -1.19 -0.32
C ALA A 25 -10.46 -1.95 -0.40
N PRO A 26 -10.19 -2.66 -1.51
CA PRO A 26 -8.90 -3.30 -1.70
C PRO A 26 -7.79 -2.26 -1.62
N ALA A 27 -6.71 -2.58 -0.91
CA ALA A 27 -5.55 -1.71 -0.82
C ALA A 27 -5.02 -1.43 -2.23
N ALA A 28 -4.87 -0.14 -2.56
CA ALA A 28 -4.30 0.25 -3.84
C ALA A 28 -2.87 -0.31 -3.96
N PRO A 29 -2.45 -0.79 -5.14
CA PRO A 29 -1.08 -1.21 -5.35
C PRO A 29 -0.16 0.02 -5.20
N THR A 30 0.56 0.10 -4.09
CA THR A 30 1.59 1.12 -3.90
C THR A 30 2.92 0.60 -4.44
N SER A 31 3.64 1.46 -5.16
CA SER A 31 5.04 1.16 -5.46
C SER A 31 5.82 1.00 -4.14
N PRO A 32 6.83 0.12 -4.07
CA PRO A 32 7.62 -0.07 -2.87
C PRO A 32 8.26 1.27 -2.42
N VAL A 33 8.11 1.59 -1.14
CA VAL A 33 8.68 2.78 -0.51
C VAL A 33 9.61 2.34 0.62
N ALA A 34 10.82 2.89 0.65
CA ALA A 34 11.79 2.66 1.71
C ALA A 34 11.88 3.88 2.63
N VAL A 35 11.83 3.65 3.94
CA VAL A 35 11.94 4.71 4.96
C VAL A 35 12.94 4.26 6.02
N ALA A 36 13.93 5.09 6.32
CA ALA A 36 14.91 4.84 7.36
C ALA A 36 15.12 6.08 8.23
N ARG A 37 15.57 5.85 9.47
CA ARG A 37 15.92 6.93 10.41
C ARG A 37 17.41 7.20 10.33
N CYS A 38 17.80 8.42 9.95
CA CYS A 38 19.16 8.92 10.09
C CYS A 38 19.22 9.89 11.26
N ARG A 39 20.07 9.59 12.26
CA ARG A 39 20.26 10.48 13.43
C ARG A 39 21.16 11.68 13.11
N THR A 40 22.07 11.50 12.16
CA THR A 40 23.01 12.53 11.70
C THR A 40 23.06 12.51 10.18
N TYR A 41 23.39 13.66 9.59
CA TYR A 41 23.61 13.81 8.14
C TYR A 41 25.09 13.61 7.74
N GLU A 42 25.88 13.08 8.66
CA GLU A 42 27.28 12.71 8.44
C GLU A 42 27.36 11.60 7.38
N ALA A 43 28.23 11.78 6.39
CA ALA A 43 28.49 10.79 5.34
C ALA A 43 28.64 9.33 5.83
N PRO A 44 29.40 9.03 6.91
CA PRO A 44 29.57 7.65 7.40
C PRO A 44 28.27 6.97 7.85
N THR A 45 27.25 7.74 8.24
CA THR A 45 25.95 7.20 8.67
C THR A 45 24.92 7.29 7.55
N LEU A 46 24.92 8.37 6.79
CA LEU A 46 23.91 8.67 5.79
C LEU A 46 24.02 7.79 4.54
N VAL A 47 25.24 7.64 3.99
CA VAL A 47 25.50 6.89 2.76
C VAL A 47 25.05 5.42 2.86
N PRO A 48 25.43 4.64 3.89
CA PRO A 48 25.00 3.24 3.98
C PRO A 48 23.49 3.10 4.21
N VAL A 49 22.83 4.10 4.83
CA VAL A 49 21.38 4.09 5.00
C VAL A 49 20.67 4.35 3.67
N LEU A 50 21.14 5.33 2.88
CA LEU A 50 20.63 5.58 1.54
C LEU A 50 20.84 4.38 0.61
N GLU A 51 22.01 3.76 0.63
CA GLU A 51 22.32 2.57 -0.17
C GLU A 51 21.32 1.43 0.10
N ARG A 52 21.05 1.13 1.38
CA ARG A 52 20.03 0.16 1.78
C ARG A 52 18.62 0.53 1.30
N MET A 53 18.26 1.81 1.38
CA MET A 53 16.94 2.26 0.91
C MET A 53 16.81 2.13 -0.61
N PHE A 54 17.87 2.39 -1.38
CA PHE A 54 17.87 2.20 -2.83
C PHE A 54 17.76 0.72 -3.23
N ASP A 55 18.29 -0.20 -2.43
CA ASP A 55 18.06 -1.62 -2.62
C ASP A 55 16.61 -2.02 -2.32
N GLN A 56 16.01 -1.47 -1.26
CA GLN A 56 14.63 -1.75 -0.87
C GLN A 56 13.58 -1.29 -1.91
N ILE A 57 13.85 -0.22 -2.67
CA ILE A 57 12.93 0.28 -3.70
C ILE A 57 13.05 -0.53 -5.01
N GLY A 58 14.02 -1.44 -5.13
CA GLY A 58 14.15 -2.34 -6.28
C GLY A 58 15.58 -2.54 -6.80
N GLY A 59 16.60 -2.13 -6.05
CA GLY A 59 18.00 -2.35 -6.44
C GLY A 59 18.42 -1.46 -7.61
N LEU A 60 18.36 -0.14 -7.40
CA LEU A 60 18.72 0.86 -8.42
C LEU A 60 20.14 0.69 -8.96
N GLY A 61 21.06 0.10 -8.19
CA GLY A 61 22.46 -0.09 -8.57
C GLY A 61 22.64 -0.71 -9.97
N ARG A 62 21.85 -1.74 -10.33
CA ARG A 62 21.96 -2.36 -11.67
C ARG A 62 21.56 -1.41 -12.80
N ILE A 63 20.62 -0.52 -12.53
CA ILE A 63 20.08 0.42 -13.51
C ILE A 63 21.00 1.63 -13.65
N VAL A 64 21.55 2.15 -12.54
CA VAL A 64 22.27 3.43 -12.52
C VAL A 64 23.79 3.31 -12.55
N LYS A 65 24.36 2.10 -12.39
CA LYS A 65 25.83 1.91 -12.38
C LYS A 65 26.48 2.50 -13.63
N GLY A 66 27.47 3.34 -13.41
CA GLY A 66 28.23 4.03 -14.46
C GLY A 66 27.44 5.12 -15.20
N LYS A 67 26.26 5.53 -14.71
CA LYS A 67 25.43 6.58 -15.31
C LYS A 67 25.22 7.72 -14.32
N THR A 68 25.24 8.96 -14.83
CA THR A 68 24.77 10.13 -14.09
C THR A 68 23.25 10.16 -14.14
N VAL A 69 22.61 10.05 -12.98
CA VAL A 69 21.15 10.04 -12.86
C VAL A 69 20.69 11.15 -11.93
N ALA A 70 19.55 11.75 -12.25
CA ALA A 70 18.87 12.67 -11.35
C ALA A 70 17.85 11.87 -10.53
N VAL A 71 17.95 11.96 -9.20
CA VAL A 71 16.95 11.44 -8.26
C VAL A 71 16.11 12.63 -7.82
N LYS A 72 14.80 12.55 -8.00
CA LYS A 72 13.84 13.55 -7.55
C LYS A 72 13.12 13.05 -6.30
#